data_AF-A0ABD5WNN5-F1
#
_entry.id   AF-A0ABD5WNN5-F1
#
_cell.length_a   1.000
_cell.length_b   1.000
_cell.length_c   1.000
_cell.angle_alpha   90.00
_cell.angle_beta   90.00
_cell.angle_gamma   90.00
#
_symmetry.space_group_name_H-M   'P 1'
#
loop_
_entity.id
_entity.type
_entity.pdbx_description
1 polymer ?
#
loop_
_entity_poly.entity_id
_entity_poly.type
_entity_poly.pdbx_seq_one_letter_code
_entity_poly.pdbx_strand_id
1 'polypeptide(L)'
;MLNGDSESLVGQLGEGTEYIREELVPELLGEKLPWLPARLADALADVTTSWLLAEAVFEAYVIQNPDSAAAREANVTESDLLSASETKQRAMAAERHLESELVYLEYSGTYGGDEAAETLAAVSESLSWSRLWYGGGLDSRERATAMLDAGADAIVVGDAFHRVADEEADLCERAAEDLEPGASASAVREWVGENVAIADSHAAAYLATIPSVSDPEGLARRYLTATVWTWLRLWELGRDGADERASAPNPSDTGDLRRALGPDAADDVESEDAALVGRCLRALLAEGTESDGDADPSASPSTSEEIPVDHLSVSVSRQ
;
A
#
# COMPACT_ATOMS: atom_id res chain seq x y z
N MET A 1 0.36 -11.91 -16.32
CA MET A 1 1.83 -11.98 -16.48
C MET A 1 2.22 -12.12 -17.94
N LEU A 2 2.81 -11.12 -18.59
CA LEU A 2 3.22 -11.19 -20.00
C LEU A 2 4.38 -12.15 -20.27
N ASN A 3 5.06 -12.70 -19.25
CA ASN A 3 6.04 -13.78 -19.35
C ASN A 3 5.83 -14.84 -18.25
N GLY A 4 6.45 -16.02 -18.42
CA GLY A 4 6.15 -17.23 -17.66
C GLY A 4 5.28 -18.23 -18.45
N ASP A 5 4.86 -19.30 -17.79
CA ASP A 5 4.06 -20.36 -18.43
C ASP A 5 2.61 -19.94 -18.67
N SER A 6 1.97 -20.53 -19.70
CA SER A 6 0.58 -20.22 -20.11
C SER A 6 -0.44 -20.33 -18.96
N GLU A 7 -0.14 -21.17 -17.97
CA GLU A 7 -0.95 -21.42 -16.76
C GLU A 7 -0.97 -20.20 -15.81
N SER A 8 0.10 -19.41 -15.72
CA SER A 8 0.12 -18.20 -14.89
C SER A 8 -0.69 -17.04 -15.49
N LEU A 9 -0.94 -17.07 -16.80
CA LEU A 9 -1.81 -16.11 -17.49
C LEU A 9 -3.27 -16.54 -17.49
N VAL A 10 -3.54 -17.71 -18.05
CA VAL A 10 -4.91 -18.17 -18.29
C VAL A 10 -5.51 -18.83 -17.04
N GLY A 11 -4.68 -19.46 -16.21
CA GLY A 11 -5.11 -20.09 -14.96
C GLY A 11 -5.52 -19.07 -13.92
N GLN A 12 -4.66 -18.09 -13.60
CA GLN A 12 -4.98 -17.05 -12.61
C GLN A 12 -6.19 -16.19 -13.00
N LEU A 13 -6.31 -15.82 -14.28
CA LEU A 13 -7.50 -15.12 -14.79
C LEU A 13 -8.76 -16.01 -14.73
N GLY A 14 -8.60 -17.31 -14.98
CA GLY A 14 -9.68 -18.30 -14.86
C GLY A 14 -10.17 -18.45 -13.43
N GLU A 15 -9.27 -18.66 -12.48
CA GLU A 15 -9.57 -18.77 -11.05
C GLU A 15 -10.20 -17.49 -10.50
N GLY A 16 -9.68 -16.32 -10.87
CA GLY A 16 -10.27 -15.04 -10.47
C GLY A 16 -11.68 -14.84 -11.05
N THR A 17 -11.90 -15.23 -12.31
CA THR A 17 -13.22 -15.17 -12.94
C THR A 17 -14.21 -16.14 -12.28
N GLU A 18 -13.76 -17.35 -11.97
CA GLU A 18 -14.55 -18.36 -11.26
C GLU A 18 -14.92 -17.87 -9.86
N TYR A 19 -13.97 -17.34 -9.09
CA TYR A 19 -14.23 -16.77 -7.77
C TYR A 19 -15.24 -15.62 -7.80
N ILE A 20 -15.08 -14.67 -8.74
CA ILE A 20 -16.03 -13.56 -8.91
C ILE A 20 -17.44 -14.10 -9.20
N ARG A 21 -17.54 -15.06 -10.13
CA ARG A 21 -18.80 -15.60 -10.60
C ARG A 21 -19.51 -16.48 -9.57
N GLU A 22 -18.75 -17.33 -8.89
CA GLU A 22 -19.26 -18.44 -8.09
C GLU A 22 -19.33 -18.13 -6.59
N GLU A 23 -18.53 -17.18 -6.10
CA GLU A 23 -18.50 -16.81 -4.68
C GLU A 23 -18.92 -15.36 -4.46
N LEU A 24 -18.16 -14.40 -5.01
CA LEU A 24 -18.27 -12.99 -4.66
C LEU A 24 -19.61 -12.37 -5.12
N VAL A 25 -20.02 -12.63 -6.36
CA VAL A 25 -21.29 -12.11 -6.89
C VAL A 25 -22.52 -12.76 -6.24
N PRO A 26 -22.57 -14.09 -6.02
CA PRO A 26 -23.64 -14.72 -5.26
C PRO A 26 -23.79 -14.20 -3.83
N GLU A 27 -22.70 -13.94 -3.10
CA GLU A 27 -22.74 -13.33 -1.77
C GLU A 27 -23.37 -11.93 -1.83
N LEU A 28 -22.85 -11.05 -2.71
CA LEU A 28 -23.38 -9.69 -2.89
C LEU A 28 -24.87 -9.67 -3.28
N LEU A 29 -25.29 -10.57 -4.16
CA LEU A 29 -26.69 -10.70 -4.56
C LEU A 29 -27.56 -11.26 -3.43
N GLY A 30 -27.05 -12.21 -2.65
CA GLY A 30 -27.74 -12.79 -1.50
C GLY A 30 -28.01 -11.77 -0.40
N GLU A 31 -27.05 -10.87 -0.14
CA GLU A 31 -27.21 -9.78 0.81
C GLU A 31 -28.18 -8.70 0.34
N LYS A 32 -28.01 -8.22 -0.91
CA LYS A 32 -28.80 -7.08 -1.42
C LYS A 32 -30.18 -7.48 -1.94
N LEU A 33 -30.33 -8.70 -2.45
CA LEU A 33 -31.54 -9.18 -3.11
C LEU A 33 -31.90 -10.63 -2.68
N PRO A 34 -32.15 -10.88 -1.39
CA PRO A 34 -32.42 -12.23 -0.86
C PRO A 34 -33.71 -12.88 -1.39
N TRP A 35 -34.59 -12.10 -2.02
CA TRP A 35 -35.86 -12.55 -2.58
C TRP A 35 -35.76 -13.02 -4.05
N LEU A 36 -34.57 -12.95 -4.66
CA LEU A 36 -34.40 -13.20 -6.08
C LEU A 36 -34.46 -14.73 -6.39
N PRO A 37 -35.25 -15.18 -7.39
CA PRO A 37 -35.26 -16.58 -7.80
C PRO A 37 -33.91 -17.03 -8.36
N ALA A 38 -33.46 -18.24 -8.02
CA ALA A 38 -32.13 -18.76 -8.37
C ALA A 38 -31.75 -18.63 -9.86
N ARG A 39 -32.69 -18.87 -10.78
CA ARG A 39 -32.43 -18.71 -12.24
C ARG A 39 -32.18 -17.27 -12.68
N LEU A 40 -32.80 -16.32 -11.97
CA LEU A 40 -32.60 -14.90 -12.25
C LEU A 40 -31.31 -14.41 -11.58
N ALA A 41 -30.97 -14.95 -10.40
CA ALA A 41 -29.71 -14.70 -9.71
C ALA A 41 -28.51 -15.17 -10.54
N ASP A 42 -28.58 -16.37 -11.10
CA ASP A 42 -27.55 -16.95 -11.97
C ASP A 42 -27.31 -16.08 -13.24
N ALA A 43 -28.39 -15.66 -13.91
CA ALA A 43 -28.28 -14.77 -15.06
C ALA A 43 -27.75 -13.36 -14.71
N LEU A 44 -28.11 -12.84 -13.53
CA LEU A 44 -27.54 -11.61 -13.00
C LEU A 44 -26.08 -11.78 -12.61
N ALA A 45 -25.70 -12.96 -12.12
CA ALA A 45 -24.33 -13.25 -11.75
C ALA A 45 -23.40 -13.21 -12.96
N ASP A 46 -23.80 -13.81 -14.08
CA ASP A 46 -23.04 -13.76 -15.33
C ASP A 46 -22.89 -12.31 -15.86
N VAL A 47 -23.95 -11.51 -15.81
CA VAL A 47 -23.91 -10.09 -16.25
C VAL A 47 -23.03 -9.25 -15.31
N THR A 48 -23.18 -9.45 -14.00
CA THR A 48 -22.41 -8.71 -12.99
C THR A 48 -20.95 -9.10 -13.03
N THR A 49 -20.63 -10.38 -13.21
CA THR A 49 -19.25 -10.85 -13.45
C THR A 49 -18.66 -10.20 -14.69
N SER A 50 -19.41 -10.19 -15.81
CA SER A 50 -18.96 -9.52 -17.04
C SER A 50 -18.72 -8.03 -16.86
N TRP A 51 -19.57 -7.35 -16.07
CA TRP A 51 -19.42 -5.94 -15.74
C TRP A 51 -18.24 -5.67 -14.80
N LEU A 52 -18.08 -6.47 -13.75
CA LEU A 52 -16.94 -6.38 -12.82
C LEU A 52 -15.61 -6.64 -13.53
N LEU A 53 -15.56 -7.64 -14.41
CA LEU A 53 -14.38 -7.90 -15.23
C LEU A 53 -14.12 -6.77 -16.23
N ALA A 54 -15.15 -6.13 -16.77
CA ALA A 54 -14.99 -4.98 -17.67
C ALA A 54 -14.51 -3.72 -16.93
N GLU A 55 -14.84 -3.58 -15.65
CA GLU A 55 -14.38 -2.48 -14.78
C GLU A 55 -13.04 -2.78 -14.11
N ALA A 56 -12.58 -4.04 -14.13
CA ALA A 56 -11.32 -4.43 -13.52
C ALA A 56 -10.14 -3.90 -14.32
N VAL A 57 -9.17 -3.32 -13.60
CA VAL A 57 -7.89 -2.88 -14.19
C VAL A 57 -7.07 -4.12 -14.55
N PHE A 58 -6.84 -4.34 -15.85
CA PHE A 58 -5.97 -5.41 -16.31
C PHE A 58 -4.51 -4.95 -16.30
N GLU A 59 -3.74 -5.52 -15.37
CA GLU A 59 -2.31 -5.25 -15.21
C GLU A 59 -1.44 -6.25 -15.99
N ALA A 60 -0.70 -5.74 -16.97
CA ALA A 60 0.18 -6.51 -17.81
C ALA A 60 1.61 -6.48 -17.27
N TYR A 61 1.91 -7.39 -16.33
CA TYR A 61 3.22 -7.53 -15.70
C TYR A 61 4.29 -8.12 -16.62
N VAL A 62 5.51 -7.62 -16.54
CA VAL A 62 6.72 -8.17 -17.16
C VAL A 62 7.74 -8.37 -16.05
N ILE A 63 7.92 -9.61 -15.59
CA ILE A 63 8.83 -9.93 -14.49
C ILE A 63 10.23 -10.15 -15.07
N GLN A 64 11.20 -9.34 -14.65
CA GLN A 64 12.58 -9.39 -15.12
C GLN A 64 13.60 -9.78 -14.05
N ASN A 65 13.14 -10.06 -12.82
CA ASN A 65 13.98 -10.65 -11.77
C ASN A 65 13.53 -12.09 -11.44
N PRO A 66 14.25 -13.13 -11.91
CA PRO A 66 13.89 -14.54 -11.70
C PRO A 66 14.06 -15.00 -10.23
N ASP A 67 14.85 -14.28 -9.42
CA ASP A 67 15.06 -14.62 -8.01
C ASP A 67 13.94 -14.09 -7.09
N SER A 68 13.01 -13.32 -7.64
CA SER A 68 11.93 -12.68 -6.90
C SER A 68 10.84 -13.66 -6.44
N ALA A 69 10.08 -13.27 -5.42
CA ALA A 69 8.88 -14.02 -5.02
C ALA A 69 7.84 -14.03 -6.15
N ALA A 70 7.68 -12.90 -6.86
CA ALA A 70 6.80 -12.78 -8.01
C ALA A 70 7.17 -13.76 -9.13
N ALA A 71 8.46 -13.93 -9.42
CA ALA A 71 8.93 -14.90 -10.41
C ALA A 71 8.61 -16.34 -10.02
N ARG A 72 8.77 -16.70 -8.73
CA ARG A 72 8.41 -18.03 -8.23
C ARG A 72 6.92 -18.33 -8.40
N GLU A 73 6.07 -17.35 -8.09
CA GLU A 73 4.61 -17.47 -8.23
C GLU A 73 4.18 -17.59 -9.70
N ALA A 74 4.80 -16.79 -10.57
CA ALA A 74 4.50 -16.77 -12.00
C ALA A 74 5.24 -17.85 -12.82
N ASN A 75 6.06 -18.68 -12.16
CA ASN A 75 6.95 -19.67 -12.76
C ASN A 75 7.88 -19.07 -13.84
N VAL A 76 8.41 -17.87 -13.59
CA VAL A 76 9.34 -17.17 -14.48
C VAL A 76 10.77 -17.59 -14.16
N THR A 77 11.49 -18.07 -15.17
CA THR A 77 12.89 -18.48 -15.07
C THR A 77 13.79 -17.56 -15.91
N GLU A 78 15.11 -17.76 -15.85
CA GLU A 78 16.06 -17.00 -16.69
C GLU A 78 15.75 -17.11 -18.20
N SER A 79 15.17 -18.21 -18.67
CA SER A 79 14.80 -18.37 -20.08
C SER A 79 13.56 -17.57 -20.50
N ASP A 80 12.81 -17.04 -19.53
CA ASP A 80 11.59 -16.26 -19.77
C ASP A 80 11.82 -14.75 -19.70
N LEU A 81 13.05 -14.32 -19.39
CA LEU A 81 13.46 -12.93 -19.40
C LEU A 81 13.42 -12.38 -20.83
N LEU A 82 12.95 -11.14 -20.94
CA LEU A 82 12.68 -10.53 -22.23
C LEU A 82 13.68 -9.43 -22.52
N SER A 83 14.16 -9.39 -23.76
CA SER A 83 14.85 -8.20 -24.28
C SER A 83 13.89 -7.01 -24.37
N ALA A 84 14.43 -5.79 -24.43
CA ALA A 84 13.64 -4.56 -24.63
C ALA A 84 12.70 -4.65 -25.85
N SER A 85 13.14 -5.28 -26.94
CA SER A 85 12.31 -5.48 -28.13
C SER A 85 11.16 -6.46 -27.90
N GLU A 86 11.40 -7.55 -27.17
CA GLU A 86 10.36 -8.53 -26.86
C GLU A 86 9.34 -7.95 -25.88
N THR A 87 9.81 -7.25 -24.84
CA THR A 87 8.94 -6.53 -23.90
C THR A 87 8.06 -5.53 -24.62
N LYS A 88 8.63 -4.72 -25.52
CA LYS A 88 7.88 -3.79 -26.37
C LYS A 88 6.78 -4.49 -27.17
N GLN A 89 7.11 -5.60 -27.84
CA GLN A 89 6.13 -6.34 -28.64
C GLN A 89 4.97 -6.89 -27.78
N ARG A 90 5.29 -7.42 -26.58
CA ARG A 90 4.26 -7.92 -25.66
C ARG A 90 3.43 -6.80 -25.06
N ALA A 91 4.03 -5.67 -24.71
CA ALA A 91 3.32 -4.48 -24.25
C ALA A 91 2.36 -3.92 -25.32
N MET A 92 2.80 -3.87 -26.58
CA MET A 92 1.95 -3.46 -27.70
C MET A 92 0.75 -4.40 -27.91
N ALA A 93 0.91 -5.70 -27.67
CA ALA A 93 -0.16 -6.67 -27.73
C ALA A 93 -1.12 -6.52 -26.54
N ALA A 94 -0.58 -6.30 -25.33
CA ALA A 94 -1.37 -6.03 -24.13
C ALA A 94 -2.27 -4.79 -24.31
N GLU A 95 -1.70 -3.67 -24.78
CA GLU A 95 -2.47 -2.45 -25.02
C GLU A 95 -3.55 -2.63 -26.10
N ARG A 96 -3.20 -3.24 -27.24
CA ARG A 96 -4.09 -3.25 -28.42
C ARG A 96 -5.10 -4.39 -28.46
N HIS A 97 -4.84 -5.47 -27.74
CA HIS A 97 -5.67 -6.67 -27.81
C HIS A 97 -6.27 -7.05 -26.46
N LEU A 98 -5.50 -6.91 -25.38
CA LEU A 98 -5.98 -7.20 -24.03
C LEU A 98 -6.58 -5.97 -23.36
N GLU A 99 -6.52 -4.81 -24.02
CA GLU A 99 -7.00 -3.52 -23.51
C GLU A 99 -6.48 -3.26 -22.09
N SER A 100 -5.23 -3.63 -21.82
CA SER A 100 -4.61 -3.48 -20.50
C SER A 100 -4.32 -2.01 -20.23
N GLU A 101 -4.89 -1.47 -19.16
CA GLU A 101 -4.68 -0.07 -18.77
C GLU A 101 -3.28 0.17 -18.20
N LEU A 102 -2.65 -0.89 -17.68
CA LEU A 102 -1.35 -0.84 -17.04
C LEU A 102 -0.39 -1.87 -17.66
N VAL A 103 0.81 -1.43 -17.98
CA VAL A 103 1.97 -2.28 -18.25
C VAL A 103 2.96 -2.07 -17.12
N TYR A 104 3.34 -3.14 -16.42
CA TYR A 104 4.20 -3.06 -15.25
C TYR A 104 5.52 -3.79 -15.51
N LEU A 105 6.64 -3.08 -15.50
CA LEU A 105 7.98 -3.67 -15.56
C LEU A 105 8.52 -3.93 -14.14
N GLU A 106 8.64 -5.21 -13.77
CA GLU A 106 8.89 -5.64 -12.39
C GLU A 106 10.27 -6.31 -12.23
N TYR A 107 11.13 -5.71 -11.42
CA TYR A 107 12.48 -6.18 -11.08
C TYR A 107 12.65 -6.54 -9.58
N SER A 108 11.56 -6.45 -8.80
CA SER A 108 11.33 -6.85 -7.40
C SER A 108 12.57 -7.22 -6.59
N GLY A 109 12.94 -6.40 -5.60
CA GLY A 109 14.15 -6.61 -4.81
C GLY A 109 15.46 -6.16 -5.45
N THR A 110 15.49 -5.92 -6.77
CA THR A 110 16.71 -5.53 -7.51
C THR A 110 16.48 -4.30 -8.36
N TYR A 111 17.47 -3.42 -8.44
CA TYR A 111 17.45 -2.28 -9.35
C TYR A 111 17.85 -2.73 -10.77
N GLY A 112 16.95 -2.54 -11.74
CA GLY A 112 17.17 -2.98 -13.12
C GLY A 112 18.14 -2.14 -13.96
N GLY A 113 18.53 -0.95 -13.47
CA GLY A 113 19.60 -0.15 -14.06
C GLY A 113 19.39 0.24 -15.53
N ASP A 114 20.48 0.26 -16.29
CA ASP A 114 20.46 0.68 -17.71
C ASP A 114 19.61 -0.25 -18.58
N GLU A 115 19.53 -1.54 -18.26
CA GLU A 115 18.72 -2.52 -19.00
C GLU A 115 17.22 -2.26 -18.83
N ALA A 116 16.79 -1.93 -17.61
CA ALA A 116 15.43 -1.50 -17.35
C ALA A 116 15.13 -0.16 -18.03
N ALA A 117 16.07 0.80 -17.97
CA ALA A 117 15.90 2.10 -18.63
C ALA A 117 15.74 1.96 -20.16
N GLU A 118 16.54 1.12 -20.81
CA GLU A 118 16.41 0.81 -22.24
C GLU A 118 15.04 0.19 -22.55
N THR A 119 14.59 -0.73 -21.70
CA THR A 119 13.28 -1.39 -21.85
C THR A 119 12.13 -0.39 -21.69
N LEU A 120 12.17 0.47 -20.67
CA LEU A 120 11.16 1.52 -20.43
C LEU A 120 11.08 2.49 -21.61
N ALA A 121 12.22 2.93 -22.14
CA ALA A 121 12.25 3.82 -23.30
C ALA A 121 11.62 3.15 -24.53
N ALA A 122 11.96 1.90 -24.80
CA ALA A 122 11.42 1.17 -25.95
C ALA A 122 9.90 0.95 -25.86
N VAL A 123 9.39 0.69 -24.66
CA VAL A 123 7.96 0.44 -24.38
C VAL A 123 7.15 1.74 -24.38
N SER A 124 7.61 2.77 -23.67
CA SER A 124 6.91 4.06 -23.57
C SER A 124 6.69 4.71 -24.95
N GLU A 125 7.66 4.61 -25.87
CA GLU A 125 7.51 5.07 -27.26
C GLU A 125 6.47 4.29 -28.08
N SER A 126 6.05 3.11 -27.62
CA SER A 126 5.17 2.19 -28.34
C SER A 126 3.73 2.18 -27.85
N LEU A 127 3.53 2.55 -26.58
CA LEU A 127 2.24 2.69 -25.93
C LEU A 127 1.61 4.04 -26.28
N SER A 128 0.29 4.07 -26.32
CA SER A 128 -0.49 5.25 -26.68
C SER A 128 -1.45 5.70 -25.58
N TRP A 129 -1.88 4.80 -24.71
CA TRP A 129 -2.81 5.10 -23.63
C TRP A 129 -2.58 4.28 -22.36
N SER A 130 -2.02 3.07 -22.44
CA SER A 130 -1.65 2.31 -21.25
C SER A 130 -0.59 3.06 -20.44
N ARG A 131 -0.69 3.01 -19.12
CA ARG A 131 0.34 3.52 -18.21
C ARG A 131 1.47 2.52 -18.09
N LEU A 132 2.71 3.02 -18.06
CA LEU A 132 3.90 2.22 -17.86
C LEU A 132 4.43 2.43 -16.45
N TRP A 133 4.39 1.39 -15.60
CA TRP A 133 4.96 1.44 -14.27
C TRP A 133 6.26 0.66 -14.19
N TYR A 134 7.14 1.10 -13.29
CA TYR A 134 8.37 0.39 -12.95
C TYR A 134 8.42 0.09 -11.45
N GLY A 135 8.72 -1.15 -11.09
CA GLY A 135 9.01 -1.55 -9.71
C GLY A 135 10.34 -2.31 -9.66
N GLY A 136 11.18 -2.01 -8.67
CA GLY A 136 12.41 -2.79 -8.43
C GLY A 136 13.57 -1.99 -7.84
N GLY A 137 13.94 -2.31 -6.60
CA GLY A 137 15.20 -1.89 -5.96
C GLY A 137 15.46 -0.38 -5.90
N LEU A 138 14.40 0.43 -5.88
CA LEU A 138 14.51 1.88 -5.76
C LEU A 138 14.81 2.26 -4.32
N ASP A 139 16.00 2.81 -4.09
CA ASP A 139 16.51 3.22 -2.78
C ASP A 139 17.11 4.63 -2.77
N SER A 140 17.03 5.35 -3.90
CA SER A 140 17.61 6.69 -4.05
C SER A 140 16.80 7.54 -5.03
N ARG A 141 16.97 8.86 -4.91
CA ARG A 141 16.40 9.85 -5.83
C ARG A 141 16.89 9.65 -7.24
N GLU A 142 18.18 9.38 -7.40
CA GLU A 142 18.84 9.22 -8.69
C GLU A 142 18.24 8.03 -9.43
N ARG A 143 18.05 6.89 -8.75
CA ARG A 143 17.43 5.69 -9.34
C ARG A 143 15.96 5.93 -9.69
N ALA A 144 15.20 6.54 -8.78
CA ALA A 144 13.80 6.89 -9.01
C ALA A 144 13.64 7.81 -10.23
N THR A 145 14.44 8.87 -10.27
CA THR A 145 14.45 9.85 -11.36
C THR A 145 14.89 9.21 -12.68
N ALA A 146 15.91 8.34 -12.66
CA ALA A 146 16.38 7.65 -13.86
C ALA A 146 15.29 6.79 -14.51
N MET A 147 14.47 6.09 -13.73
CA MET A 147 13.37 5.27 -14.27
C MET A 147 12.22 6.11 -14.80
N LEU A 148 11.87 7.21 -14.11
CA LEU A 148 10.87 8.18 -14.59
C LEU A 148 11.33 8.84 -15.90
N ASP A 149 12.59 9.31 -15.95
CA ASP A 149 13.18 9.94 -17.14
C ASP A 149 13.31 8.95 -18.31
N ALA A 150 13.49 7.65 -18.03
CA ALA A 150 13.52 6.60 -19.04
C ALA A 150 12.15 6.30 -19.65
N GLY A 151 11.06 6.82 -19.10
CA GLY A 151 9.72 6.73 -19.67
C GLY A 151 8.68 6.00 -18.81
N ALA A 152 8.99 5.66 -17.56
CA ALA A 152 7.95 5.21 -16.64
C ALA A 152 7.00 6.38 -16.27
N ASP A 153 5.70 6.15 -16.35
CA ASP A 153 4.67 7.08 -15.87
C ASP A 153 4.64 7.14 -14.34
N ALA A 154 4.92 6.01 -13.68
CA ALA A 154 5.01 5.91 -12.24
C ALA A 154 6.05 4.87 -11.82
N ILE A 155 6.53 5.03 -10.57
CA ILE A 155 7.45 4.10 -9.93
C ILE A 155 6.81 3.52 -8.68
N VAL A 156 7.13 2.26 -8.39
CA VAL A 156 6.63 1.53 -7.23
C VAL A 156 7.80 1.19 -6.31
N VAL A 157 7.68 1.59 -5.05
CA VAL A 157 8.71 1.43 -4.01
C VAL A 157 8.11 0.61 -2.87
N GLY A 158 8.35 -0.71 -2.89
CA GLY A 158 7.79 -1.66 -1.92
C GLY A 158 8.72 -2.00 -0.76
N ASP A 159 9.93 -2.50 -1.05
CA ASP A 159 10.88 -3.06 -0.06
C ASP A 159 11.28 -2.10 1.07
N ALA A 160 11.08 -0.80 0.87
CA ALA A 160 11.34 0.20 1.88
C ALA A 160 10.35 0.12 3.06
N PHE A 161 9.10 -0.28 2.81
CA PHE A 161 8.04 -0.27 3.82
C PHE A 161 8.36 -1.17 5.02
N HIS A 162 8.77 -2.42 4.77
CA HIS A 162 9.14 -3.36 5.83
C HIS A 162 10.33 -2.85 6.67
N ARG A 163 11.35 -2.30 5.99
CA ARG A 163 12.53 -1.76 6.66
C ARG A 163 12.22 -0.54 7.52
N VAL A 164 11.33 0.34 7.05
CA VAL A 164 10.86 1.50 7.83
C VAL A 164 10.07 1.01 9.04
N ALA A 165 9.15 0.07 8.86
CA ALA A 165 8.32 -0.46 9.95
C ALA A 165 9.17 -1.11 11.06
N ASP A 166 10.14 -1.95 10.68
CA ASP A 166 11.05 -2.59 11.65
C ASP A 166 11.90 -1.54 12.41
N GLU A 167 12.45 -0.54 11.71
CA GLU A 167 13.21 0.56 12.32
C GLU A 167 12.35 1.41 13.26
N GLU A 168 11.12 1.72 12.87
CA GLU A 168 10.18 2.49 13.68
C GLU A 168 9.74 1.75 14.95
N ALA A 169 9.54 0.43 14.87
CA ALA A 169 9.20 -0.41 16.02
C ALA A 169 10.34 -0.40 17.05
N ASP A 170 11.57 -0.69 16.62
CA ASP A 170 12.77 -0.65 17.48
C ASP A 170 12.98 0.74 18.10
N LEU A 171 12.75 1.80 17.31
CA LEU A 171 12.86 3.17 17.78
C LEU A 171 11.84 3.49 18.88
N CYS A 172 10.60 3.06 18.68
CA CYS A 172 9.50 3.29 19.61
C CYS A 172 9.71 2.55 20.95
N GLU A 173 10.20 1.32 20.91
CA GLU A 173 10.53 0.56 22.13
C GLU A 173 11.62 1.26 22.95
N ARG A 174 12.72 1.66 22.30
CA ARG A 174 13.80 2.41 22.95
C ARG A 174 13.30 3.72 23.56
N ALA A 175 12.46 4.46 22.84
CA ALA A 175 11.90 5.70 23.32
C ALA A 175 11.05 5.50 24.59
N ALA A 176 10.27 4.41 24.65
CA ALA A 176 9.44 4.07 25.81
C ALA A 176 10.26 3.69 27.05
N GLU A 177 11.49 3.19 26.87
CA GLU A 177 12.42 2.91 27.97
C GLU A 177 13.13 4.18 28.47
N ASP A 178 13.51 5.07 27.55
CA ASP A 178 14.34 6.25 27.85
C ASP A 178 13.52 7.46 28.32
N LEU A 179 12.30 7.64 27.82
CA LEU A 179 11.47 8.83 28.09
C LEU A 179 10.48 8.59 29.23
N GLU A 180 10.31 9.61 30.06
CA GLU A 180 9.31 9.59 31.13
C GLU A 180 7.89 9.62 30.55
N PRO A 181 6.91 8.93 31.17
CA PRO A 181 5.50 9.07 30.84
C PRO A 181 5.06 10.53 30.88
N GLY A 182 4.34 10.97 29.86
CA GLY A 182 3.90 12.35 29.70
C GLY A 182 4.93 13.28 29.06
N ALA A 183 6.03 12.74 28.50
CA ALA A 183 7.07 13.51 27.82
C ALA A 183 6.50 14.59 26.89
N SER A 184 7.11 15.78 26.94
CA SER A 184 6.73 16.92 26.10
C SER A 184 7.15 16.70 24.63
N ALA A 185 6.47 17.36 23.69
CA ALA A 185 6.79 17.22 22.26
C ALA A 185 8.22 17.67 21.94
N SER A 186 8.71 18.69 22.67
CA SER A 186 10.10 19.12 22.60
C SER A 186 11.08 18.06 23.10
N ALA A 187 10.75 17.34 24.18
CA ALA A 187 11.60 16.29 24.71
C ALA A 187 11.68 15.09 23.75
N VAL A 188 10.55 14.69 23.15
CA VAL A 188 10.54 13.64 22.12
C VAL A 188 11.38 14.05 20.91
N ARG A 189 11.22 15.29 20.43
CA ARG A 189 11.99 15.81 19.29
C ARG A 189 13.49 15.86 19.58
N GLU A 190 13.88 16.30 20.78
CA GLU A 190 15.27 16.32 21.23
C GLU A 190 15.84 14.89 21.29
N TRP A 191 15.12 13.96 21.90
CA TRP A 191 15.52 12.56 22.00
C TRP A 191 15.70 11.92 20.61
N VAL A 192 14.77 12.11 19.67
CA VAL A 192 14.91 11.60 18.29
C VAL A 192 16.14 12.21 17.61
N GLY A 193 16.39 13.51 17.81
CA GLY A 193 17.56 14.20 17.27
C GLY A 193 18.91 13.68 17.80
N GLU A 194 18.93 13.16 19.03
CA GLU A 194 20.12 12.59 19.67
C GLU A 194 20.31 11.09 19.39
N ASN A 195 19.21 10.36 19.16
CA ASN A 195 19.21 8.90 19.14
C ASN A 195 19.03 8.27 17.75
N VAL A 196 18.76 9.09 16.72
CA VAL A 196 18.59 8.63 15.33
C VAL A 196 19.54 9.36 14.39
N ALA A 197 20.36 8.59 13.69
CA ALA A 197 21.11 9.08 12.54
C ALA A 197 20.17 9.24 11.34
N ILE A 198 19.45 10.37 11.29
CA ILE A 198 18.39 10.61 10.29
C ILE A 198 18.85 10.40 8.84
N ALA A 199 20.07 10.80 8.50
CA ALA A 199 20.61 10.63 7.15
C ALA A 199 20.76 9.16 6.73
N ASP A 200 20.90 8.26 7.69
CA ASP A 200 21.09 6.82 7.48
C ASP A 200 19.80 6.02 7.68
N SER A 201 18.67 6.67 8.01
CA SER A 201 17.42 5.98 8.32
C SER A 201 16.73 5.42 7.08
N HIS A 202 15.98 4.34 7.26
CA HIS A 202 15.17 3.76 6.19
C HIS A 202 14.05 4.71 5.74
N ALA A 203 13.52 5.53 6.66
CA ALA A 203 12.54 6.56 6.33
C ALA A 203 13.12 7.63 5.39
N ALA A 204 14.35 8.11 5.64
CA ALA A 204 15.00 9.07 4.77
C ALA A 204 15.30 8.47 3.38
N ALA A 205 15.77 7.23 3.33
CA ALA A 205 16.00 6.52 2.08
C ALA A 205 14.72 6.35 1.26
N TYR A 206 13.61 5.96 1.90
CA TYR A 206 12.29 5.88 1.26
C TYR A 206 11.86 7.24 0.69
N LEU A 207 11.87 8.28 1.53
CA LEU A 207 11.43 9.63 1.11
C LEU A 207 12.32 10.22 0.02
N ALA A 208 13.60 9.82 -0.05
CA ALA A 208 14.49 10.22 -1.12
C ALA A 208 14.05 9.70 -2.49
N THR A 209 13.32 8.57 -2.55
CA THR A 209 12.77 8.03 -3.81
C THR A 209 11.62 8.87 -4.37
N ILE A 210 11.04 9.80 -3.59
CA ILE A 210 9.91 10.64 -4.00
C ILE A 210 10.46 11.96 -4.58
N PRO A 211 10.42 12.18 -5.91
CA PRO A 211 11.11 13.32 -6.52
C PRO A 211 10.59 14.69 -6.06
N SER A 212 9.31 14.79 -5.69
CA SER A 212 8.70 16.03 -5.20
C SER A 212 9.13 16.42 -3.77
N VAL A 213 9.67 15.48 -2.98
CA VAL A 213 10.16 15.78 -1.63
C VAL A 213 11.52 16.46 -1.74
N SER A 214 11.63 17.73 -1.35
CA SER A 214 12.88 18.50 -1.48
C SER A 214 13.88 18.25 -0.34
N ASP A 215 13.40 17.88 0.85
CA ASP A 215 14.21 17.61 2.04
C ASP A 215 13.77 16.29 2.69
N PRO A 216 14.23 15.14 2.17
CA PRO A 216 13.87 13.82 2.68
C PRO A 216 14.28 13.63 4.15
N GLU A 217 15.43 14.15 4.57
CA GLU A 217 15.92 14.03 5.93
C GLU A 217 15.08 14.85 6.92
N GLY A 218 14.75 16.10 6.56
CA GLY A 218 13.87 16.93 7.37
C GLY A 218 12.50 16.30 7.54
N LEU A 219 11.94 15.76 6.47
CA LEU A 219 10.64 15.08 6.50
C LEU A 219 10.70 13.75 7.28
N ALA A 220 11.76 12.96 7.11
CA ALA A 220 11.98 11.73 7.89
C ALA A 220 12.06 12.03 9.38
N ARG A 221 12.84 13.04 9.79
CA ARG A 221 12.92 13.47 11.19
C ARG A 221 11.54 13.82 11.75
N ARG A 222 10.73 14.53 10.96
CA ARG A 222 9.37 14.90 11.37
C ARG A 222 8.48 13.68 11.56
N TYR A 223 8.47 12.76 10.59
CA TYR A 223 7.66 11.54 10.66
C TYR A 223 8.10 10.63 11.80
N LEU A 224 9.39 10.35 11.95
CA LEU A 224 9.91 9.54 13.06
C LEU A 224 9.59 10.17 14.43
N THR A 225 9.65 11.51 14.56
CA THR A 225 9.23 12.21 15.79
C THR A 225 7.74 12.01 16.05
N ALA A 226 6.90 12.11 15.02
CA ALA A 226 5.46 11.88 15.13
C ALA A 226 5.14 10.42 15.46
N THR A 227 5.86 9.45 14.88
CA THR A 227 5.74 8.03 15.15
C THR A 227 6.02 7.75 16.63
N VAL A 228 7.18 8.18 17.15
CA VAL A 228 7.55 8.01 18.57
C VAL A 228 6.54 8.70 19.48
N TRP A 229 6.14 9.94 19.16
CA TRP A 229 5.14 10.66 19.93
C TRP A 229 3.81 9.88 20.00
N THR A 230 3.32 9.44 18.86
CA THR A 230 2.05 8.71 18.74
C THR A 230 2.12 7.40 19.53
N TRP A 231 3.21 6.66 19.39
CA TRP A 231 3.45 5.43 20.13
C TRP A 231 3.39 5.63 21.64
N LEU A 232 4.12 6.60 22.18
CA LEU A 232 4.12 6.89 23.62
C LEU A 232 2.72 7.23 24.13
N ARG A 233 1.93 8.00 23.35
CA ARG A 233 0.55 8.33 23.70
C ARG A 233 -0.39 7.13 23.66
N LEU A 234 -0.28 6.28 22.64
CA LEU A 234 -1.06 5.05 22.56
C LEU A 234 -0.71 4.09 23.70
N TRP A 235 0.57 3.97 24.03
CA TRP A 235 1.06 3.11 25.10
C TRP A 235 0.64 3.60 26.50
N GLU A 236 0.66 4.91 26.74
CA GLU A 236 0.09 5.52 27.95
C GLU A 236 -1.40 5.20 28.09
N LEU A 237 -2.17 5.38 27.01
CA LEU A 237 -3.61 5.10 26.99
C LEU A 237 -3.93 3.62 27.20
N GLY A 238 -3.09 2.72 26.69
CA GLY A 238 -3.24 1.26 26.90
C GLY A 238 -2.91 0.82 28.34
N ARG A 239 -1.89 1.41 28.99
CA ARG A 239 -1.45 1.02 30.34
C ARG A 239 -2.34 1.51 31.47
N ASP A 240 -3.01 2.64 31.29
CA ASP A 240 -3.84 3.25 32.34
C ASP A 240 -5.18 2.54 32.55
N GLY A 241 -5.52 1.54 31.73
CA GLY A 241 -6.59 0.57 31.98
C GLY A 241 -7.85 1.13 32.65
N ALA A 242 -8.49 2.17 32.09
CA ALA A 242 -9.78 2.66 32.59
C ALA A 242 -10.46 3.68 31.65
N ASP A 243 -11.78 3.48 31.51
CA ASP A 243 -12.82 4.33 30.89
C ASP A 243 -12.91 4.42 29.35
N GLU A 244 -13.58 3.36 28.85
CA GLU A 244 -14.33 3.19 27.60
C GLU A 244 -14.64 4.44 26.76
N ARG A 245 -14.29 4.36 25.46
CA ARG A 245 -14.93 5.06 24.31
C ARG A 245 -14.93 6.60 24.31
N ALA A 246 -14.56 7.25 25.40
CA ALA A 246 -14.58 8.72 25.56
C ALA A 246 -13.22 9.40 25.31
N SER A 247 -12.11 8.64 25.34
CA SER A 247 -10.74 9.17 25.16
C SER A 247 -10.10 8.82 23.81
N ALA A 248 -10.76 8.00 22.99
CA ALA A 248 -10.25 7.70 21.66
C ALA A 248 -10.40 8.95 20.78
N PRO A 249 -9.36 9.34 20.02
CA PRO A 249 -9.37 10.61 19.31
C PRO A 249 -10.57 10.71 18.38
N ASN A 250 -11.37 11.76 18.52
CA ASN A 250 -12.47 12.02 17.59
C ASN A 250 -11.87 12.46 16.25
N PRO A 251 -12.09 11.74 15.14
CA PRO A 251 -11.52 12.08 13.83
C PRO A 251 -11.94 13.47 13.32
N SER A 252 -13.07 13.98 13.81
CA SER A 252 -13.58 15.32 13.47
C SER A 252 -13.05 16.43 14.39
N ASP A 253 -12.31 16.09 15.44
CA ASP A 253 -11.68 17.04 16.35
C ASP A 253 -10.17 17.15 16.08
N THR A 254 -9.78 18.23 15.40
CA THR A 254 -8.38 18.59 15.15
C THR A 254 -7.53 18.68 16.44
N GLY A 255 -8.15 18.98 17.59
CA GLY A 255 -7.45 19.01 18.87
C GLY A 255 -7.05 17.62 19.37
N ASP A 256 -7.86 16.60 19.07
CA ASP A 256 -7.58 15.21 19.42
C ASP A 256 -6.50 14.61 18.52
N LEU A 257 -6.55 14.89 17.22
CA LEU A 257 -5.49 14.50 16.28
C LEU A 257 -4.15 15.15 16.63
N ARG A 258 -4.16 16.45 16.98
CA ARG A 258 -2.95 17.15 17.44
C ARG A 258 -2.37 16.56 18.73
N ARG A 259 -3.23 16.06 19.63
CA ARG A 259 -2.80 15.35 20.84
C ARG A 259 -2.17 14.00 20.49
N ALA A 260 -2.77 13.27 19.55
CA ALA A 260 -2.31 11.93 19.17
C ALA A 260 -1.04 11.93 18.32
N LEU A 261 -0.95 12.76 17.27
CA LEU A 261 0.16 12.79 16.30
C LEU A 261 1.26 13.80 16.66
N GLY A 262 0.97 14.70 17.58
CA GLY A 262 1.83 15.82 17.93
C GLY A 262 1.64 17.02 16.99
N PRO A 263 2.18 18.19 17.39
CA PRO A 263 1.94 19.44 16.68
C PRO A 263 2.58 19.50 15.29
N ASP A 264 3.69 18.79 15.07
CA ASP A 264 4.44 18.91 13.81
C ASP A 264 3.84 18.07 12.67
N ALA A 265 3.10 17.00 12.99
CA ALA A 265 2.46 16.15 11.99
C ALA A 265 0.98 16.50 11.79
N ALA A 266 0.25 16.82 12.86
CA ALA A 266 -1.18 17.07 12.78
C ALA A 266 -1.55 18.34 11.99
N ASP A 267 -0.69 19.36 11.98
CA ASP A 267 -0.95 20.62 11.27
C ASP A 267 -0.89 20.46 9.75
N ASP A 268 -0.29 19.37 9.24
CA ASP A 268 -0.15 19.07 7.82
C ASP A 268 -1.13 18.00 7.32
N VAL A 269 -1.95 17.42 8.21
CA VAL A 269 -3.00 16.46 7.82
C VAL A 269 -4.15 17.23 7.19
N GLU A 270 -4.42 16.99 5.91
CA GLU A 270 -5.57 17.60 5.25
C GLU A 270 -6.88 17.17 5.92
N SER A 271 -7.90 18.03 5.88
CA SER A 271 -9.19 17.74 6.51
C SER A 271 -9.87 16.50 5.96
N GLU A 272 -9.57 16.11 4.72
CA GLU A 272 -10.09 14.90 4.07
C GLU A 272 -9.44 13.63 4.66
N ASP A 273 -8.14 13.70 4.98
CA ASP A 273 -7.36 12.59 5.53
C ASP A 273 -7.51 12.44 7.05
N ALA A 274 -7.83 13.53 7.76
CA ALA A 274 -8.03 13.55 9.21
C ALA A 274 -9.01 12.48 9.69
N ALA A 275 -10.08 12.23 8.91
CA ALA A 275 -11.07 11.22 9.22
C ALA A 275 -10.51 9.79 9.13
N LEU A 276 -9.66 9.51 8.14
CA LEU A 276 -8.99 8.22 7.97
C LEU A 276 -7.99 7.98 9.10
N VAL A 277 -7.14 8.96 9.37
CA VAL A 277 -6.13 8.87 10.45
C VAL A 277 -6.79 8.62 11.80
N GLY A 278 -7.88 9.33 12.11
CA GLY A 278 -8.65 9.10 13.34
C GLY A 278 -9.36 7.74 13.38
N ARG A 279 -9.66 7.09 12.25
CA ARG A 279 -10.13 5.69 12.23
C ARG A 279 -8.99 4.72 12.54
N CYS A 280 -7.82 4.90 11.92
CA CYS A 280 -6.64 4.06 12.17
C CYS A 280 -6.20 4.10 13.63
N LEU A 281 -6.11 5.29 14.23
CA LEU A 281 -5.75 5.43 15.65
C LEU A 281 -6.73 4.72 16.59
N ARG A 282 -8.03 4.75 16.27
CA ARG A 282 -9.05 4.03 17.04
C ARG A 282 -8.93 2.52 16.90
N ALA A 283 -8.64 2.02 15.70
CA ALA A 283 -8.41 0.60 15.47
C ALA A 283 -7.21 0.09 16.29
N LEU A 284 -6.10 0.81 16.26
CA LEU A 284 -4.90 0.48 17.04
C LEU A 284 -5.17 0.42 18.56
N LEU A 285 -5.97 1.36 19.08
CA LEU A 285 -6.39 1.35 20.49
C LEU A 285 -7.30 0.18 20.83
N ALA A 286 -8.22 -0.20 19.95
CA ALA A 286 -9.12 -1.33 20.16
C ALA A 286 -8.36 -2.66 20.22
N GLU A 287 -7.40 -2.86 19.31
CA GLU A 287 -6.58 -4.07 19.25
C GLU A 287 -5.69 -4.23 20.49
N GLY A 288 -5.13 -3.14 21.01
CA GLY A 288 -4.34 -3.15 22.25
C GLY A 288 -5.16 -3.55 23.49
N THR A 289 -6.47 -3.33 23.50
CA THR A 289 -7.35 -3.71 24.64
C THR A 289 -7.79 -5.17 24.61
N GLU A 290 -7.79 -5.83 23.45
CA GLU A 290 -8.16 -7.26 23.35
C GLU A 290 -7.03 -8.19 23.80
N SER A 291 -5.77 -7.76 23.70
CA SER A 291 -4.60 -8.55 24.11
C SER A 291 -4.43 -8.71 25.64
N ASP A 292 -5.08 -7.86 26.45
CA ASP A 292 -4.98 -7.88 27.93
C ASP A 292 -6.23 -8.50 28.62
N GLY A 293 -7.23 -8.92 27.84
CA GLY A 293 -8.43 -9.61 28.33
C GLY A 293 -8.28 -11.11 28.30
N ASP A 294 -8.23 -11.75 29.48
CA ASP A 294 -8.34 -13.21 29.63
C ASP A 294 -9.56 -13.70 28.85
N ALA A 295 -9.34 -14.53 27.82
CA ALA A 295 -10.39 -14.95 26.89
C ALA A 295 -11.49 -15.71 27.65
N ASP A 296 -12.67 -15.09 27.82
CA ASP A 296 -13.88 -15.78 28.27
C ASP A 296 -14.49 -16.51 27.07
N PRO A 297 -14.45 -17.86 27.02
CA PRO A 297 -14.93 -18.64 25.87
C PRO A 297 -16.47 -18.67 25.75
N SER A 298 -17.19 -17.84 26.51
CA SER A 298 -18.66 -17.82 26.52
C SER A 298 -19.31 -16.55 25.95
N ALA A 299 -18.54 -15.55 25.52
CA ALA A 299 -19.08 -14.38 24.85
C ALA A 299 -19.33 -14.66 23.36
N SER A 300 -20.59 -14.58 22.93
CA SER A 300 -20.94 -14.63 21.50
C SER A 300 -20.38 -13.40 20.78
N PRO A 301 -19.85 -13.51 19.54
CA PRO A 301 -19.26 -12.39 18.84
C PRO A 301 -20.34 -11.34 18.58
N SER A 302 -20.25 -10.20 19.27
CA SER A 302 -21.04 -9.03 18.94
C SER A 302 -20.51 -8.49 17.61
N THR A 303 -21.34 -8.61 16.58
CA THR A 303 -21.27 -7.93 15.27
C THR A 303 -20.12 -6.94 15.15
N SER A 304 -19.02 -7.42 14.59
CA SER A 304 -17.97 -6.59 14.01
C SER A 304 -18.63 -5.68 12.98
N GLU A 305 -18.70 -4.38 13.27
CA GLU A 305 -18.82 -3.38 12.20
C GLU A 305 -17.58 -3.57 11.32
N GLU A 306 -17.79 -4.20 10.16
CA GLU A 306 -16.79 -4.32 9.12
C GLU A 306 -16.13 -2.97 8.89
N ILE A 307 -14.81 -2.95 8.88
CA ILE A 307 -14.05 -1.79 8.43
C ILE A 307 -14.45 -1.57 6.97
N PRO A 308 -15.13 -0.46 6.62
CA PRO A 308 -15.49 -0.22 5.23
C PRO A 308 -14.19 -0.04 4.45
N VAL A 309 -13.90 -1.01 3.57
CA VAL A 309 -12.87 -0.90 2.56
C VAL A 309 -13.43 0.02 1.48
N ASP A 310 -13.35 1.32 1.69
CA ASP A 310 -13.63 2.28 0.62
C ASP A 310 -12.54 2.12 -0.44
N HIS A 311 -12.89 1.43 -1.54
CA HIS A 311 -12.07 1.41 -2.74
C HIS A 311 -11.88 2.85 -3.22
N LEU A 312 -10.65 3.35 -3.09
CA LEU A 312 -10.21 4.65 -3.59
C LEU A 312 -10.37 4.69 -5.12
N SER A 313 -11.54 5.12 -5.59
CA SER A 313 -11.74 5.49 -6.98
C SER A 313 -11.11 6.87 -7.22
N VAL A 314 -9.97 6.88 -7.91
CA VAL A 314 -9.31 8.13 -8.33
C VAL A 314 -10.20 8.79 -9.38
N SER A 315 -11.07 9.70 -8.94
CA SER A 315 -11.88 10.53 -9.81
C SER A 315 -11.01 11.61 -10.45
N VAL A 316 -10.43 11.33 -11.61
CA VAL A 316 -9.69 12.34 -12.40
C VAL A 316 -10.70 13.31 -13.03
N SER A 317 -10.90 14.45 -12.39
CA SER A 317 -11.58 15.60 -13.01
C SER A 317 -10.67 16.20 -14.08
N ARG A 318 -10.94 15.92 -15.35
CA ARG A 318 -10.29 16.61 -16.48
C ARG A 318 -10.82 18.05 -16.59
N GLN A 319 -9.90 19.03 -16.56
CA GLN A 319 -10.03 20.28 -17.31
C GLN A 319 -9.28 20.15 -18.62
#